data_AF-A0A832DNL8-F1
#
_entry.id   AF-A0A832DNL8-F1
#
_cell.length_a   1.000
_cell.length_b   1.000
_cell.length_c   1.000
_cell.angle_alpha   90.00
_cell.angle_beta   90.00
_cell.angle_gamma   90.00
#
_symmetry.space_group_name_H-M   'P 1'
#
loop_
_entity.id
_entity.type
_entity.pdbx_description
1 polymer ?
#
loop_
_entity_poly.entity_id
_entity_poly.type
_entity_poly.pdbx_seq_one_letter_code
_entity_poly.pdbx_strand_id
1 'polypeptide(L)'
;MEKFDDVIATIAAMGGLGLAAMALVDALKAVPGGGVSRIGFIHIRKVLRLFDKVLARAAGAQWEAVIMAHWINGRDRDDQVGAIRSLLRLGLNPDTADQLAAIGNVEPAALSKVAGKLLAGSALSEAEINVIGRVEAAVEARLDAAFDLAEQAYRNTARTLAGVIAVGLAVAAGALLNSAAAPIDLRVAALVGLLAVPIAPIAKDLVSALTSAAQAVKPRDA
;
A
#
# COMPACT_ATOMS: atom_id res chain seq x y z
N MET A 1 8.33 -20.80 36.59
CA MET A 1 8.35 -21.08 35.14
C MET A 1 6.98 -20.83 34.54
N GLU A 2 5.91 -21.38 35.14
CA GLU A 2 4.50 -21.13 34.76
C GLU A 2 4.17 -19.65 34.41
N LYS A 3 4.44 -18.70 35.31
CA LYS A 3 4.19 -17.26 35.03
C LYS A 3 4.96 -16.67 33.85
N PHE A 4 6.12 -17.23 33.52
CA PHE A 4 6.92 -16.78 32.37
C PHE A 4 6.36 -17.34 31.07
N ASP A 5 5.94 -18.61 31.11
CA ASP A 5 5.28 -19.28 30.00
C ASP A 5 3.94 -18.59 29.66
N ASP A 6 3.19 -18.15 30.67
CA ASP A 6 1.95 -17.36 30.51
C ASP A 6 2.18 -16.02 29.79
N VAL A 7 3.28 -15.33 30.11
CA VAL A 7 3.63 -14.05 29.45
C VAL A 7 3.96 -14.29 27.98
N ILE A 8 4.74 -15.33 27.67
CA ILE A 8 5.05 -15.72 26.28
C ILE A 8 3.77 -16.08 25.53
N ALA A 9 2.92 -16.90 26.13
CA ALA A 9 1.65 -17.32 25.54
C ALA A 9 0.75 -16.12 25.24
N THR A 10 0.70 -15.14 26.15
CA THR A 10 -0.07 -13.90 25.98
C THR A 10 0.44 -13.08 24.80
N ILE A 11 1.76 -12.85 24.71
CA ILE A 11 2.37 -12.09 23.60
C ILE A 11 2.12 -12.81 22.26
N ALA A 12 2.29 -14.13 22.23
CA ALA A 12 2.06 -14.94 21.03
C ALA A 12 0.58 -14.88 20.60
N ALA A 13 -0.36 -15.00 21.55
CA ALA A 13 -1.79 -14.91 21.28
C ALA A 13 -2.18 -13.53 20.75
N MET A 14 -1.67 -12.45 21.35
CA MET A 14 -1.89 -11.08 20.88
C MET A 14 -1.34 -10.86 19.48
N GLY A 15 -0.13 -11.35 19.21
CA GLY A 15 0.48 -11.29 17.88
C GLY A 15 -0.34 -12.04 16.84
N GLY A 16 -0.79 -13.26 17.16
CA GLY A 16 -1.66 -14.08 16.31
C GLY A 16 -3.00 -13.40 16.00
N LEU A 17 -3.65 -12.81 17.02
CA LEU A 17 -4.88 -12.04 16.84
C LEU A 17 -4.67 -10.85 15.89
N GLY A 18 -3.58 -10.10 16.05
CA GLY A 18 -3.26 -8.96 15.19
C GLY A 18 -3.00 -9.37 13.74
N LEU A 19 -2.28 -10.49 13.53
CA LEU A 19 -2.08 -11.06 12.20
C LEU A 19 -3.40 -11.50 11.54
N ALA A 20 -4.28 -12.16 12.31
CA ALA A 20 -5.59 -12.58 11.82
C ALA A 20 -6.45 -11.37 11.42
N ALA A 21 -6.46 -10.31 12.23
CA ALA A 21 -7.18 -9.09 11.92
C ALA A 21 -6.65 -8.40 10.65
N MET A 22 -5.32 -8.36 10.47
CA MET A 22 -4.70 -7.84 9.24
C MET A 22 -5.05 -8.70 8.00
N ALA A 23 -5.09 -10.02 8.14
CA ALA A 23 -5.50 -10.92 7.05
C ALA A 23 -6.97 -10.71 6.66
N LEU A 24 -7.85 -10.45 7.64
CA LEU A 24 -9.24 -10.09 7.36
C LEU A 24 -9.34 -8.76 6.59
N VAL A 25 -8.55 -7.75 6.94
CA VAL A 25 -8.48 -6.49 6.18
C VAL A 25 -8.02 -6.73 4.75
N ASP A 26 -7.02 -7.58 4.54
CA ASP A 26 -6.54 -7.93 3.21
C ASP A 26 -7.62 -8.64 2.38
N ALA A 27 -8.38 -9.54 2.99
CA ALA A 27 -9.51 -10.21 2.34
C ALA A 27 -10.62 -9.24 1.87
N LEU A 28 -10.72 -8.03 2.46
CA LEU A 28 -11.66 -7.01 1.99
C LEU A 28 -11.33 -6.48 0.59
N LYS A 29 -10.16 -6.80 0.02
CA LYS A 29 -9.87 -6.53 -1.40
C LYS A 29 -10.87 -7.20 -2.35
N ALA A 30 -11.54 -8.28 -1.93
CA ALA A 30 -12.58 -8.95 -2.71
C ALA A 30 -13.88 -8.12 -2.84
N VAL A 31 -14.06 -7.09 -1.99
CA VAL A 31 -15.23 -6.20 -2.04
C VAL A 31 -15.16 -5.34 -3.32
N PRO A 32 -16.30 -5.02 -3.97
CA PRO A 32 -16.33 -4.16 -5.15
C PRO A 32 -15.51 -2.87 -4.96
N GLY A 33 -14.55 -2.65 -5.86
CA GLY A 33 -13.65 -1.48 -5.82
C GLY A 33 -12.38 -1.66 -4.97
N GLY A 34 -12.06 -2.86 -4.49
CA GLY A 34 -10.76 -3.18 -3.89
C GLY A 34 -10.62 -2.87 -2.40
N GLY A 35 -11.73 -2.64 -1.69
CA GLY A 35 -11.73 -2.40 -0.24
C GLY A 35 -10.83 -1.24 0.20
N VAL A 36 -9.96 -1.48 1.19
CA VAL A 36 -9.05 -0.48 1.76
C VAL A 36 -8.06 0.06 0.71
N SER A 37 -7.71 -0.73 -0.30
CA SER A 37 -6.82 -0.29 -1.39
C SER A 37 -7.38 0.93 -2.12
N ARG A 38 -8.71 1.11 -2.18
CA ARG A 38 -9.34 2.27 -2.82
C ARG A 38 -8.94 3.60 -2.19
N ILE A 39 -8.68 3.61 -0.88
CA ILE A 39 -8.33 4.82 -0.12
C ILE A 39 -6.95 5.32 -0.55
N GLY A 40 -5.97 4.41 -0.64
CA GLY A 40 -4.65 4.73 -1.17
C GLY A 40 -4.70 5.21 -2.62
N PHE A 41 -5.50 4.52 -3.46
CA PHE A 41 -5.59 4.83 -4.89
C PHE A 41 -6.07 6.26 -5.20
N ILE A 42 -6.75 6.94 -4.27
CA ILE A 42 -7.15 8.35 -4.46
C ILE A 42 -5.94 9.25 -4.75
N HIS A 43 -4.79 8.98 -4.14
CA HIS A 43 -3.57 9.77 -4.35
C HIS A 43 -2.97 9.55 -5.73
N ILE A 44 -2.88 8.29 -6.16
CA ILE A 44 -2.45 7.91 -7.52
C ILE A 44 -3.40 8.54 -8.55
N ARG A 45 -4.72 8.37 -8.36
CA ARG A 45 -5.75 8.90 -9.25
C ARG A 45 -5.66 10.42 -9.41
N LYS A 46 -5.38 11.18 -8.35
CA LYS A 46 -5.22 12.64 -8.43
C LYS A 46 -4.13 13.04 -9.44
N VAL A 47 -3.01 12.31 -9.43
CA VAL A 47 -1.92 12.54 -10.39
C VAL A 47 -2.28 12.03 -11.78
N LEU A 48 -2.86 10.85 -11.90
CA LEU A 48 -3.25 10.28 -13.21
C LEU A 48 -4.28 11.14 -13.95
N ARG A 49 -5.16 11.84 -13.23
CA ARG A 49 -6.13 12.77 -13.82
C ARG A 49 -5.48 13.97 -14.52
N LEU A 50 -4.21 14.25 -14.25
CA LEU A 50 -3.44 15.26 -15.00
C LEU A 50 -3.11 14.81 -16.43
N PHE A 51 -3.22 13.51 -16.71
CA PHE A 51 -2.87 12.88 -17.99
C PHE A 51 -4.05 12.10 -18.59
N ASP A 52 -5.28 12.44 -18.22
CA ASP A 52 -6.46 11.65 -18.56
C ASP A 52 -6.68 11.46 -20.06
N LYS A 53 -6.42 12.48 -20.89
CA LYS A 53 -6.52 12.37 -22.36
C LYS A 53 -5.43 11.44 -22.90
N VAL A 54 -4.20 11.57 -22.42
CA VAL A 54 -3.07 10.71 -22.81
C VAL A 54 -3.37 9.26 -22.46
N LEU A 55 -3.81 8.99 -21.23
CA LEU A 55 -4.14 7.66 -20.75
C LEU A 55 -5.36 7.07 -21.46
N ALA A 56 -6.39 7.88 -21.71
CA ALA A 56 -7.57 7.45 -22.48
C ALA A 56 -7.23 7.11 -23.93
N ARG A 57 -6.27 7.81 -24.54
CA ARG A 57 -5.78 7.48 -25.88
C ARG A 57 -5.06 6.14 -25.93
N ALA A 58 -4.28 5.83 -24.89
CA ALA A 58 -3.45 4.63 -24.81
C ALA A 58 -4.23 3.36 -24.43
N ALA A 59 -5.09 3.46 -23.41
CA ALA A 59 -5.78 2.30 -22.81
C ALA A 59 -7.31 2.38 -22.90
N GLY A 60 -7.86 3.38 -23.61
CA GLY A 60 -9.30 3.60 -23.74
C GLY A 60 -9.93 4.23 -22.49
N ALA A 61 -11.26 4.37 -22.51
CA ALA A 61 -12.02 5.00 -21.43
C ALA A 61 -11.87 4.30 -20.05
N GLN A 62 -11.42 3.04 -20.03
CA GLN A 62 -11.25 2.24 -18.82
C GLN A 62 -9.83 2.26 -18.26
N TRP A 63 -8.96 3.17 -18.71
CA TRP A 63 -7.56 3.27 -18.25
C TRP A 63 -7.44 3.28 -16.72
N GLU A 64 -8.36 3.93 -16.00
CA GLU A 64 -8.33 4.02 -14.53
C GLU A 64 -8.51 2.65 -13.89
N ALA A 65 -9.40 1.81 -14.44
CA ALA A 65 -9.63 0.46 -13.96
C ALA A 65 -8.40 -0.45 -14.18
N VAL A 66 -7.70 -0.28 -15.32
CA VAL A 66 -6.47 -1.02 -15.62
C VAL A 66 -5.38 -0.71 -14.59
N ILE A 67 -5.15 0.57 -14.30
CA ILE A 67 -4.12 0.97 -13.33
C ILE A 67 -4.55 0.60 -11.90
N MET A 68 -5.83 0.77 -11.56
CA MET A 68 -6.37 0.36 -10.27
C MET A 68 -6.22 -1.15 -10.02
N ALA A 69 -6.35 -1.99 -11.06
CA ALA A 69 -6.14 -3.42 -10.93
C ALA A 69 -4.69 -3.77 -10.55
N HIS A 70 -3.70 -3.09 -11.13
CA HIS A 70 -2.29 -3.26 -10.74
C HIS A 70 -2.05 -2.87 -9.28
N TRP A 71 -2.67 -1.77 -8.83
CA TRP A 71 -2.59 -1.31 -7.44
C TRP A 71 -3.24 -2.30 -6.46
N ILE A 72 -4.46 -2.75 -6.73
CA ILE A 72 -5.18 -3.69 -5.85
C ILE A 72 -4.43 -5.02 -5.72
N ASN A 73 -3.83 -5.49 -6.81
CA ASN A 73 -3.04 -6.73 -6.85
C ASN A 73 -1.66 -6.60 -6.20
N GLY A 74 -1.28 -5.40 -5.71
CA GLY A 74 -0.02 -5.21 -4.98
C GLY A 74 1.22 -5.49 -5.83
N ARG A 75 1.19 -5.15 -7.12
CA ARG A 75 2.36 -5.25 -8.00
C ARG A 75 3.51 -4.38 -7.45
N ASP A 76 4.75 -4.74 -7.76
CA ASP A 76 5.91 -3.93 -7.40
C ASP A 76 5.76 -2.47 -7.87
N ARG A 77 6.28 -1.54 -7.07
CA ARG A 77 6.15 -0.10 -7.29
C ARG A 77 6.77 0.32 -8.62
N ASP A 78 7.98 -0.15 -8.91
CA ASP A 78 8.72 0.25 -10.11
C ASP A 78 8.05 -0.32 -11.36
N ASP A 79 7.51 -1.53 -11.28
CA ASP A 79 6.69 -2.12 -12.34
C ASP A 79 5.40 -1.32 -12.59
N GLN A 80 4.74 -0.82 -11.53
CA GLN A 80 3.53 0.01 -11.67
C GLN A 80 3.84 1.36 -12.32
N VAL A 81 4.88 2.05 -11.85
CA VAL A 81 5.33 3.33 -12.43
C VAL A 81 5.78 3.14 -13.87
N GLY A 82 6.53 2.08 -14.17
CA GLY A 82 6.96 1.73 -15.52
C GLY A 82 5.80 1.43 -16.48
N ALA A 83 4.76 0.74 -16.00
CA ALA A 83 3.54 0.50 -16.78
C ALA A 83 2.81 1.80 -17.12
N ILE A 84 2.66 2.70 -16.14
CA ILE A 84 2.03 4.02 -16.35
C ILE A 84 2.85 4.85 -17.35
N ARG A 85 4.19 4.91 -17.20
CA ARG A 85 5.07 5.61 -18.14
C ARG A 85 4.93 5.06 -19.56
N SER A 86 4.83 3.74 -19.70
CA SER A 86 4.63 3.10 -21.00
C SER A 86 3.28 3.48 -21.62
N LEU A 87 2.20 3.53 -20.84
CA LEU A 87 0.90 4.03 -21.29
C LEU A 87 0.97 5.50 -21.71
N LEU A 88 1.67 6.35 -20.95
CA LEU A 88 1.85 7.76 -21.29
C LEU A 88 2.64 7.93 -22.60
N ARG A 89 3.69 7.13 -22.83
CA ARG A 89 4.42 7.09 -24.11
C ARG A 89 3.52 6.65 -25.26
N LEU A 90 2.71 5.60 -25.07
CA LEU A 90 1.77 5.11 -26.09
C LEU A 90 0.67 6.11 -26.43
N GLY A 91 0.25 6.93 -25.46
CA GLY A 91 -0.78 7.95 -25.62
C GLY A 91 -0.27 9.31 -26.10
N LEU A 92 1.05 9.52 -26.11
CA LEU A 92 1.67 10.78 -26.50
C LEU A 92 1.55 11.00 -28.02
N ASN A 93 0.87 12.06 -28.41
CA ASN A 93 0.74 12.51 -29.79
C ASN A 93 0.64 14.06 -29.83
N PRO A 94 0.59 14.69 -31.02
CA PRO A 94 0.41 16.14 -31.11
C PRO A 94 -0.82 16.69 -30.36
N ASP A 95 -1.90 15.93 -30.27
CA ASP A 95 -3.19 16.32 -29.65
C ASP A 95 -3.20 16.17 -28.12
N THR A 96 -2.30 15.37 -27.55
CA THR A 96 -2.21 15.08 -26.11
C THR A 96 -0.94 15.66 -25.47
N ALA A 97 -0.02 16.20 -26.28
CA ALA A 97 1.25 16.75 -25.83
C ALA A 97 1.09 17.94 -24.89
N ASP A 98 0.00 18.71 -24.98
CA ASP A 98 -0.29 19.85 -24.11
C ASP A 98 -0.32 19.45 -22.61
N GLN A 99 -0.98 18.33 -22.30
CA GLN A 99 -1.09 17.82 -20.93
C GLN A 99 0.28 17.47 -20.34
N LEU A 100 1.13 16.83 -21.12
CA LEU A 100 2.45 16.40 -20.66
C LEU A 100 3.47 17.56 -20.63
N ALA A 101 3.34 18.54 -21.52
CA ALA A 101 4.22 19.69 -21.59
C ALA A 101 4.18 20.55 -20.32
N ALA A 102 2.96 20.82 -19.83
CA ALA A 102 2.73 21.56 -18.59
C ALA A 102 3.40 20.90 -17.37
N ILE A 103 3.53 19.56 -17.39
CA ILE A 103 4.11 18.79 -16.30
C ILE A 103 5.64 18.79 -16.36
N GLY A 104 6.20 18.56 -17.56
CA GLY A 104 7.63 18.59 -17.80
C GLY A 104 8.28 19.98 -17.73
N ASN A 105 7.47 21.04 -17.59
CA ASN A 105 7.91 22.42 -17.76
C ASN A 105 8.68 22.59 -19.09
N VAL A 106 8.13 22.03 -20.16
CA VAL A 106 8.65 22.10 -21.53
C VAL A 106 7.68 22.86 -22.42
N GLU A 107 8.19 23.42 -23.51
CA GLU A 107 7.37 24.16 -24.47
C GLU A 107 6.36 23.23 -25.16
N PRO A 108 5.03 23.51 -25.10
CA PRO A 108 4.01 22.64 -25.69
C PRO A 108 4.20 22.39 -27.19
N ALA A 109 4.58 23.41 -27.94
CA ALA A 109 4.83 23.28 -29.37
C ALA A 109 6.04 22.37 -29.67
N ALA A 110 7.07 22.42 -28.82
CA ALA A 110 8.23 21.55 -28.96
C ALA A 110 7.86 20.09 -28.70
N LEU A 111 7.12 19.80 -27.62
CA LEU A 111 6.69 18.44 -27.31
C LEU A 111 5.71 17.90 -28.36
N SER A 112 4.80 18.72 -28.87
CA SER A 112 3.86 18.34 -29.94
C SER A 112 4.59 17.94 -31.22
N LYS A 113 5.63 18.70 -31.62
CA LYS A 113 6.49 18.36 -32.76
C LYS A 113 7.22 17.02 -32.56
N VAL A 114 7.77 16.80 -31.38
CA VAL A 114 8.45 15.54 -31.02
C VAL A 114 7.48 14.36 -31.04
N ALA A 115 6.28 14.54 -30.49
CA ALA A 115 5.22 13.55 -30.52
C ALA A 115 4.80 13.19 -31.95
N GLY A 116 4.74 14.18 -32.86
CA GLY A 116 4.50 13.94 -34.29
C GLY A 116 5.58 13.09 -34.94
N LYS A 117 6.86 13.33 -34.62
CA LYS A 117 7.97 12.50 -35.10
C LYS A 117 7.93 11.08 -34.56
N LEU A 118 7.60 10.90 -33.28
CA LEU A 118 7.44 9.58 -32.65
C LEU A 118 6.36 8.76 -33.38
N LEU A 119 5.21 9.36 -33.67
CA LEU A 119 4.15 8.70 -34.44
C LEU A 119 4.58 8.32 -35.86
N ALA A 120 5.37 9.18 -36.50
CA ALA A 120 5.88 8.92 -37.85
C ALA A 120 7.06 7.93 -37.87
N GLY A 121 7.52 7.42 -36.72
CA GLY A 121 8.71 6.57 -36.63
C GLY A 121 10.00 7.28 -37.06
N SER A 122 10.03 8.60 -37.00
CA SER A 122 11.16 9.41 -37.44
C SER A 122 12.26 9.46 -36.38
N ALA A 123 13.52 9.58 -36.82
CA ALA A 123 14.65 9.78 -35.91
C ALA A 123 14.48 11.09 -35.13
N LEU A 124 14.72 11.02 -33.81
CA LEU A 124 14.74 12.17 -32.91
C LEU A 124 16.17 12.70 -32.78
N SER A 125 16.31 14.02 -32.71
CA SER A 125 17.57 14.64 -32.34
C SER A 125 17.83 14.54 -30.83
N GLU A 126 19.07 14.77 -30.40
CA GLU A 126 19.41 14.83 -28.96
C GLU A 126 18.59 15.87 -28.21
N ALA A 127 18.35 17.04 -28.81
CA ALA A 127 17.52 18.08 -28.20
C ALA A 127 16.06 17.61 -28.01
N GLU A 128 15.53 16.84 -28.96
CA GLU A 128 14.17 16.28 -28.89
C GLU A 128 14.07 15.15 -27.85
N ILE A 129 15.11 14.32 -27.74
CA ILE A 129 15.24 13.31 -26.68
C ILE A 129 15.26 13.97 -25.30
N ASN A 130 16.01 15.08 -25.14
CA ASN A 130 16.07 15.83 -23.89
C ASN A 130 14.69 16.40 -23.47
N VAL A 131 13.86 16.83 -24.44
CA VAL A 131 12.48 17.29 -24.16
C VAL A 131 11.64 16.15 -23.58
N ILE A 132 11.67 14.96 -24.19
CA ILE A 132 10.98 13.78 -23.66
C ILE A 132 11.51 13.42 -22.26
N GLY A 133 12.83 13.38 -22.10
CA GLY A 133 13.48 13.03 -20.83
C GLY A 133 13.03 13.94 -19.68
N ARG A 134 12.91 15.25 -19.91
CA ARG A 134 12.40 16.21 -18.89
C ARG A 134 10.95 15.94 -18.50
N VAL A 135 10.10 15.62 -19.48
CA VAL A 135 8.70 15.26 -19.24
C VAL A 135 8.62 13.96 -18.42
N GLU A 136 9.36 12.94 -18.83
CA GLU A 136 9.35 11.65 -18.14
C GLU A 136 9.85 11.74 -16.71
N ALA A 137 10.95 12.47 -16.47
CA ALA A 137 11.46 12.69 -15.13
C ALA A 137 10.44 13.43 -14.24
N ALA A 138 9.73 14.42 -14.79
CA ALA A 138 8.70 15.14 -14.04
C ALA A 138 7.46 14.27 -13.74
N VAL A 139 7.07 13.42 -14.68
CA VAL A 139 5.99 12.44 -14.51
C VAL A 139 6.38 11.43 -13.43
N GLU A 140 7.57 10.85 -13.53
CA GLU A 140 8.11 9.88 -12.58
C GLU A 140 8.13 10.44 -11.16
N ALA A 141 8.70 11.63 -10.95
CA ALA A 141 8.73 12.28 -9.64
C ALA A 141 7.34 12.50 -9.03
N ARG A 142 6.31 12.77 -9.86
CA ARG A 142 4.93 12.95 -9.38
C ARG A 142 4.24 11.63 -9.08
N LEU A 143 4.48 10.60 -9.90
CA LEU A 143 3.99 9.26 -9.63
C LEU A 143 4.61 8.73 -8.35
N ASP A 144 5.92 8.92 -8.18
CA ASP A 144 6.66 8.50 -6.99
C ASP A 144 6.02 9.07 -5.71
N ALA A 145 5.85 10.38 -5.65
CA ALA A 145 5.21 11.04 -4.52
C ALA A 145 3.76 10.56 -4.30
N ALA A 146 3.03 10.27 -5.37
CA ALA A 146 1.66 9.77 -5.27
C ALA A 146 1.59 8.34 -4.74
N PHE A 147 2.53 7.47 -5.13
CA PHE A 147 2.65 6.10 -4.61
C PHE A 147 3.03 6.10 -3.13
N ASP A 148 3.96 6.97 -2.71
CA ASP A 148 4.33 7.09 -1.29
C ASP A 148 3.12 7.48 -0.42
N LEU A 149 2.35 8.49 -0.86
CA LEU A 149 1.12 8.90 -0.19
C LEU A 149 0.04 7.81 -0.22
N ALA A 150 -0.11 7.11 -1.34
CA ALA A 150 -1.08 6.03 -1.49
C ALA A 150 -0.78 4.88 -0.54
N GLU A 151 0.49 4.46 -0.45
CA GLU A 151 0.92 3.41 0.45
C GLU A 151 0.78 3.82 1.91
N GLN A 152 1.12 5.07 2.27
CA GLN A 152 0.95 5.56 3.62
C GLN A 152 -0.53 5.55 4.02
N ALA A 153 -1.41 6.06 3.14
CA ALA A 153 -2.85 6.07 3.37
C ALA A 153 -3.42 4.63 3.49
N TYR A 154 -2.99 3.72 2.62
CA TYR A 154 -3.35 2.31 2.69
C TYR A 154 -2.90 1.68 4.01
N ARG A 155 -1.62 1.78 4.37
CA ARG A 155 -1.06 1.18 5.60
C ARG A 155 -1.75 1.71 6.85
N ASN A 156 -1.94 3.03 6.94
CA ASN A 156 -2.57 3.64 8.10
C ASN A 156 -4.02 3.17 8.24
N THR A 157 -4.79 3.20 7.14
CA THR A 157 -6.18 2.78 7.18
C THR A 157 -6.34 1.29 7.45
N ALA A 158 -5.47 0.47 6.84
CA ALA A 158 -5.46 -0.97 7.06
C ALA A 158 -5.19 -1.30 8.53
N ARG A 159 -4.19 -0.65 9.14
CA ARG A 159 -3.88 -0.83 10.57
C ARG A 159 -5.02 -0.37 11.47
N THR A 160 -5.65 0.77 11.17
CA THR A 160 -6.80 1.25 11.95
C THR A 160 -7.96 0.25 11.88
N LEU A 161 -8.31 -0.21 10.68
CA LEU A 161 -9.40 -1.16 10.50
C LEU A 161 -9.08 -2.52 11.14
N ALA A 162 -7.84 -3.00 11.00
CA ALA A 162 -7.40 -4.20 11.68
C ALA A 162 -7.48 -4.04 13.20
N GLY A 163 -7.16 -2.86 13.75
CA GLY A 163 -7.31 -2.57 15.17
C GLY A 163 -8.76 -2.71 15.63
N VAL A 164 -9.70 -2.14 14.87
CA VAL A 164 -11.15 -2.27 15.14
C VAL A 164 -11.59 -3.75 15.09
N ILE A 165 -11.14 -4.49 14.08
CA ILE A 165 -11.44 -5.92 13.93
C ILE A 165 -10.85 -6.73 15.10
N ALA A 166 -9.60 -6.47 15.49
CA ALA A 166 -8.92 -7.16 16.58
C ALA A 166 -9.64 -6.93 17.92
N VAL A 167 -10.07 -5.70 18.21
CA VAL A 167 -10.91 -5.40 19.38
C VAL A 167 -12.22 -6.17 19.33
N GLY A 168 -12.92 -6.16 18.19
CA GLY A 168 -14.18 -6.90 18.04
C GLY A 168 -14.01 -8.40 18.25
N LEU A 169 -12.97 -9.00 17.67
CA LEU A 169 -12.64 -10.42 17.82
C LEU A 169 -12.26 -10.77 19.26
N ALA A 170 -11.46 -9.93 19.94
CA ALA A 170 -11.06 -10.16 21.32
C ALA A 170 -12.27 -10.10 22.27
N VAL A 171 -13.13 -9.09 22.11
CA VAL A 171 -14.36 -8.95 22.92
C VAL A 171 -15.31 -10.12 22.67
N ALA A 172 -15.49 -10.54 21.41
CA ALA A 172 -16.31 -11.70 21.07
C ALA A 172 -15.77 -12.99 21.71
N ALA A 173 -14.46 -13.23 21.61
CA ALA A 173 -13.82 -14.37 22.27
C ALA A 173 -13.99 -14.32 23.79
N GLY A 174 -13.77 -13.16 24.40
CA GLY A 174 -13.97 -12.95 25.84
C GLY A 174 -15.40 -13.22 26.27
N ALA A 175 -16.40 -12.76 25.51
CA ALA A 175 -17.81 -13.01 25.80
C ALA A 175 -18.19 -14.50 25.67
N LEU A 176 -17.65 -15.20 24.66
CA LEU A 176 -17.91 -16.63 24.44
C LEU A 176 -17.27 -17.52 25.51
N LEU A 177 -16.13 -17.10 26.06
CA LEU A 177 -15.38 -17.84 27.09
C LEU A 177 -15.79 -17.43 28.52
N ASN A 178 -16.53 -16.34 28.68
CA ASN A 178 -16.96 -15.84 29.97
C ASN A 178 -17.90 -16.84 30.66
N SER A 179 -17.52 -17.30 31.86
CA SER A 179 -18.31 -18.24 32.64
C SER A 179 -18.38 -17.82 34.10
N ALA A 180 -19.36 -18.32 34.85
CA ALA A 180 -19.48 -18.02 36.28
C ALA A 180 -18.25 -18.49 37.10
N ALA A 181 -17.57 -19.54 36.64
CA ALA A 181 -16.36 -20.07 37.27
C ALA A 181 -15.09 -19.28 36.90
N ALA A 182 -15.08 -18.60 35.75
CA ALA A 182 -13.96 -17.81 35.26
C ALA A 182 -14.51 -16.54 34.56
N PRO A 183 -14.88 -15.51 35.33
CA PRO A 183 -15.40 -14.27 34.76
C PRO A 183 -14.28 -13.53 34.02
N ILE A 184 -14.57 -13.10 32.79
CA ILE A 184 -13.66 -12.34 31.93
C ILE A 184 -14.11 -10.89 31.92
N ASP A 185 -13.20 -9.97 32.27
CA ASP A 185 -13.41 -8.54 32.09
C ASP A 185 -13.29 -8.18 30.59
N LEU A 186 -14.42 -7.81 29.97
CA LEU A 186 -14.46 -7.40 28.57
C LEU A 186 -13.61 -6.16 28.29
N ARG A 187 -13.30 -5.33 29.30
CA ARG A 187 -12.37 -4.19 29.15
C ARG A 187 -10.95 -4.68 28.91
N VAL A 188 -10.54 -5.76 29.60
CA VAL A 188 -9.25 -6.41 29.37
C VAL A 188 -9.21 -7.03 27.99
N ALA A 189 -10.29 -7.69 27.55
CA ALA A 189 -10.40 -8.21 26.18
C ALA A 189 -10.26 -7.09 25.12
N ALA A 190 -10.90 -5.95 25.33
CA ALA A 190 -10.76 -4.79 24.44
C ALA A 190 -9.31 -4.25 24.41
N LEU A 191 -8.63 -4.17 25.56
CA LEU A 191 -7.21 -3.77 25.62
C LEU A 191 -6.30 -4.76 24.89
N VAL A 192 -6.56 -6.06 25.03
CA VAL A 192 -5.84 -7.12 24.30
C VAL A 192 -5.97 -6.91 22.79
N GLY A 193 -7.18 -6.69 22.29
CA GLY A 193 -7.42 -6.41 20.87
C GLY A 193 -6.78 -5.11 20.38
N LEU A 194 -6.79 -4.05 21.20
CA LEU A 194 -6.18 -2.76 20.87
C LEU A 194 -4.66 -2.88 20.67
N LEU A 195 -4.01 -3.69 21.51
CA LEU A 195 -2.56 -3.92 21.48
C LEU A 195 -2.13 -4.98 20.46
N ALA A 196 -3.06 -5.82 19.98
CA ALA A 196 -2.78 -6.93 19.09
C ALA A 196 -2.10 -6.49 17.77
N VAL A 197 -2.64 -5.46 17.10
CA VAL A 197 -2.13 -5.03 15.79
C VAL A 197 -0.73 -4.38 15.87
N PRO A 198 -0.43 -3.48 16.83
CA PRO A 198 0.92 -2.97 17.02
C PRO A 198 1.95 -4.03 17.43
N ILE A 199 1.53 -5.04 18.20
CA ILE A 199 2.42 -6.12 18.68
C ILE A 199 2.69 -7.16 17.60
N ALA A 200 1.72 -7.45 16.72
CA ALA A 200 1.83 -8.44 15.65
C ALA A 200 3.18 -8.47 14.90
N PRO A 201 3.73 -7.35 14.37
CA PRO A 201 4.99 -7.38 13.63
C PRO A 201 6.22 -7.74 14.47
N ILE A 202 6.18 -7.53 15.79
CA ILE A 202 7.32 -7.74 16.70
C ILE A 202 7.12 -8.93 17.66
N ALA A 203 5.96 -9.59 17.61
CA ALA A 203 5.58 -10.61 18.58
C ALA A 203 6.57 -11.77 18.64
N LYS A 204 6.97 -12.29 17.48
CA LYS A 204 7.93 -13.39 17.37
C LYS A 204 9.29 -13.01 17.95
N ASP A 205 9.78 -11.82 17.59
CA ASP A 205 11.09 -11.32 18.03
C ASP A 205 11.09 -11.06 19.54
N LEU A 206 9.98 -10.49 20.06
CA LEU A 206 9.80 -10.26 21.48
C LEU A 206 9.79 -11.57 22.28
N VAL A 207 9.06 -12.58 21.82
CA VAL A 207 9.07 -13.92 22.44
C VAL A 207 10.46 -14.55 22.41
N SER A 208 11.17 -14.46 21.28
CA SER A 208 12.52 -15.01 21.14
C SER A 208 13.53 -14.32 22.07
N ALA A 209 13.49 -12.99 22.16
CA ALA A 209 14.35 -12.20 23.03
C ALA A 209 14.08 -12.51 24.52
N LEU A 210 12.81 -12.57 24.93
CA LEU A 210 12.42 -12.92 26.31
C LEU A 210 12.86 -14.33 26.67
N THR A 211 12.70 -15.30 25.77
CA THR A 211 13.12 -16.69 25.98
C THR A 211 14.64 -16.78 26.18
N SER A 212 15.41 -16.10 25.33
CA SER A 212 16.87 -16.03 25.46
C SER A 212 17.31 -15.39 26.77
N ALA A 213 16.68 -14.29 27.18
CA ALA A 213 16.96 -13.62 28.44
C ALA A 213 16.66 -14.52 29.65
N ALA A 214 15.54 -15.24 29.64
CA ALA A 214 15.19 -16.16 30.70
C ALA A 214 16.17 -17.34 30.82
N GLN A 215 16.67 -17.85 29.69
CA GLN A 215 17.70 -18.88 29.68
C GLN A 215 19.03 -18.38 30.26
N ALA A 216 19.41 -17.12 30.01
CA ALA A 216 20.64 -16.54 30.52
C ALA A 216 20.62 -16.28 32.04
N VAL A 217 19.44 -16.02 32.61
CA VAL A 217 19.25 -15.77 34.05
C VAL A 217 19.08 -17.06 34.85
N LYS A 218 18.74 -18.19 34.21
CA LYS A 218 18.70 -19.48 34.90
C LYS A 218 20.09 -19.80 35.46
N PRO A 219 20.22 -20.15 36.76
CA PRO A 219 21.49 -20.59 37.30
C PRO A 219 21.99 -21.77 36.47
N ARG A 220 23.24 -21.69 36.03
CA ARG A 220 23.97 -22.86 35.53
C ARG A 220 24.26 -23.70 36.75
N ASP A 221 23.39 -24.67 37.05
CA ASP A 221 23.74 -25.72 37.99
C ASP A 221 25.01 -26.40 37.46
N ALA A 222 26.07 -26.34 38.28
CA ALA A 222 27.35 -27.02 38.07
C ALA A 222 27.26 -28.49 38.48
#